data_AF-A0A842VCG5-F1
#
_entry.id   AF-A0A842VCG5-F1
#
_cell.length_a   1.000
_cell.length_b   1.000
_cell.length_c   1.000
_cell.angle_alpha   90.00
_cell.angle_beta   90.00
_cell.angle_gamma   90.00
#
_symmetry.space_group_name_H-M   'P 1'
#
loop_
_entity.id
_entity.type
_entity.pdbx_description
1 polymer ?
#
loop_
_entity_poly.entity_id
_entity_poly.type
_entity_poly.pdbx_seq_one_letter_code
_entity_poly.pdbx_strand_id
1 'polypeptide(L)'
;MKNIENRILITNLDAITLLSIGSPENYEKIIEEWAKSYLKEKCGKYLRVEKLGGAGDKGRDIVCTINDKSDEWDNYQCKHYHKPISPSMVWVEFAKLIYYVFIGDYSTPVNYYFVSPLGVGAKFRDLLKTPDEIKKGLIANWDKYCKEKVTSIKIIELDDTLISFIDDFDFSIFDYISPSDFIDQFKLTPYYTQRFGRLYKPRPLTECPDEIEPFEMEYIKKILQAYSDYLNEHVDKYEQLNKRIQPVNPCLN
;
A
#
# COMPACT_ATOMS: atom_id res chain seq x y z
N MET A 1 5.43 -29.18 -6.61
CA MET A 1 4.83 -28.30 -7.64
C MET A 1 4.18 -27.02 -7.09
N LYS A 2 3.56 -27.02 -5.90
CA LYS A 2 2.98 -25.81 -5.26
C LYS A 2 3.95 -24.62 -5.02
N ASN A 3 5.27 -24.85 -4.94
CA ASN A 3 6.26 -23.79 -4.69
C ASN A 3 6.68 -23.00 -5.94
N ILE A 4 6.38 -23.50 -7.15
CA ILE A 4 6.75 -22.83 -8.40
C ILE A 4 5.62 -21.89 -8.86
N GLU A 5 4.36 -22.27 -8.65
CA GLU A 5 3.19 -21.44 -8.94
C GLU A 5 3.18 -20.14 -8.13
N ASN A 6 3.58 -20.18 -6.85
CA ASN A 6 3.70 -18.99 -6.02
C ASN A 6 4.80 -18.01 -6.47
N ARG A 7 5.81 -18.47 -7.24
CA ARG A 7 6.84 -17.59 -7.81
C ARG A 7 6.42 -16.94 -9.13
N ILE A 8 5.52 -17.58 -9.87
CA ILE A 8 5.01 -17.10 -11.17
C ILE A 8 3.92 -16.04 -10.97
N LEU A 9 3.15 -16.07 -9.87
CA LEU A 9 2.11 -15.08 -9.60
C LEU A 9 2.62 -13.67 -9.27
N ILE A 10 3.89 -13.52 -8.87
CA ILE A 10 4.46 -12.22 -8.47
C ILE A 10 4.89 -11.39 -9.70
N THR A 11 4.93 -11.96 -10.91
CA THR A 11 5.56 -11.31 -12.07
C THR A 11 4.68 -10.27 -12.79
N ASN A 12 3.38 -10.18 -12.48
CA ASN A 12 2.44 -9.27 -13.17
C ASN A 12 1.65 -8.31 -12.25
N LEU A 13 2.05 -8.16 -10.99
CA LEU A 13 1.37 -7.24 -10.08
C LEU A 13 1.80 -5.78 -10.33
N ASP A 14 0.84 -4.86 -10.26
CA ASP A 14 1.10 -3.42 -10.30
C ASP A 14 1.62 -2.90 -8.93
N ALA A 15 2.12 -1.67 -8.90
CA ALA A 15 2.72 -1.09 -7.70
C ALA A 15 1.72 -0.95 -6.54
N ILE A 16 0.44 -0.66 -6.82
CA ILE A 16 -0.63 -0.57 -5.82
C ILE A 16 -0.84 -1.93 -5.15
N THR A 17 -0.92 -2.98 -5.97
CA THR A 17 -1.11 -4.34 -5.50
C THR A 17 0.09 -4.80 -4.67
N LEU A 18 1.31 -4.46 -5.08
CA LEU A 18 2.53 -4.74 -4.31
C LEU A 18 2.53 -4.04 -2.94
N LEU A 19 2.10 -2.78 -2.87
CA LEU A 19 1.93 -2.07 -1.59
C LEU A 19 0.91 -2.76 -0.69
N SER A 20 -0.17 -3.31 -1.25
CA SER A 20 -1.26 -3.94 -0.49
C SER A 20 -0.91 -5.31 0.11
N ILE A 21 0.09 -6.02 -0.42
CA ILE A 21 0.45 -7.39 0.00
C ILE A 21 1.53 -7.39 1.11
N GLY A 22 2.27 -6.30 1.28
CA GLY A 22 3.33 -6.18 2.29
C GLY A 22 2.82 -6.19 3.74
N SER A 23 3.74 -6.21 4.71
CA SER A 23 3.39 -6.01 6.12
C SER A 23 3.17 -4.53 6.44
N PRO A 24 2.40 -4.19 7.50
CA PRO A 24 2.23 -2.81 7.95
C PRO A 24 3.56 -2.10 8.22
N GLU A 25 4.52 -2.78 8.85
CA GLU A 25 5.83 -2.21 9.20
C GLU A 25 6.65 -1.91 7.94
N ASN A 26 6.58 -2.79 6.93
CA ASN A 26 7.22 -2.56 5.65
C ASN A 26 6.56 -1.41 4.88
N TYR A 27 5.24 -1.28 4.98
CA TYR A 27 4.52 -0.16 4.37
C TYR A 27 4.95 1.18 4.97
N GLU A 28 4.98 1.31 6.30
CA GLU A 28 5.50 2.50 6.97
C GLU A 28 6.94 2.83 6.56
N LYS A 29 7.79 1.81 6.40
CA LYS A 29 9.17 2.01 5.93
C LYS A 29 9.21 2.57 4.49
N ILE A 30 8.31 2.12 3.62
CA ILE A 30 8.19 2.66 2.25
C ILE A 30 7.73 4.12 2.30
N ILE A 31 6.78 4.47 3.19
CA ILE A 31 6.35 5.87 3.38
C ILE A 31 7.49 6.73 3.95
N GLU A 32 8.30 6.19 4.87
CA GLU A 32 9.49 6.86 5.39
C GLU A 32 10.52 7.15 4.28
N GLU A 33 10.82 6.15 3.43
CA GLU A 33 11.73 6.28 2.29
C GLU A 33 11.24 7.35 1.29
N TRP A 34 9.93 7.36 1.03
CA TRP A 34 9.28 8.38 0.19
C TRP A 34 9.43 9.77 0.80
N ALA A 35 9.07 9.94 2.08
CA ALA A 35 9.12 11.24 2.73
C ALA A 35 10.56 11.79 2.82
N LYS A 36 11.54 10.93 3.12
CA LYS A 36 12.96 11.31 3.16
C LYS A 36 13.49 11.71 1.78
N SER A 37 13.28 10.88 0.77
CA SER A 37 13.92 11.10 -0.53
C SER A 37 13.14 12.07 -1.42
N TYR A 38 11.82 11.96 -1.48
CA TYR A 38 11.02 12.82 -2.32
C TYR A 38 10.69 14.14 -1.63
N LEU A 39 9.97 14.11 -0.52
CA LEU A 39 9.44 15.33 0.10
C LEU A 39 10.56 16.20 0.71
N LYS A 40 11.52 15.58 1.40
CA LYS A 40 12.66 16.28 2.00
C LYS A 40 13.78 16.56 0.99
N GLU A 41 14.46 15.54 0.46
CA GLU A 41 15.67 15.75 -0.34
C GLU A 41 15.39 16.39 -1.71
N LYS A 42 14.34 15.96 -2.40
CA LYS A 42 14.04 16.42 -3.76
C LYS A 42 13.20 17.68 -3.79
N CYS A 43 12.15 17.76 -2.98
CA CYS A 43 11.23 18.91 -2.95
C CYS A 43 11.65 20.00 -1.94
N GLY A 44 12.53 19.68 -0.99
CA GLY A 44 12.93 20.64 0.07
C GLY A 44 11.80 21.02 1.02
N LYS A 45 10.71 20.24 1.10
CA LYS A 45 9.51 20.57 1.89
C LYS A 45 9.76 20.49 3.40
N TYR A 46 10.67 19.61 3.83
CA TYR A 46 10.89 19.31 5.24
C TYR A 46 12.35 19.40 5.65
N LEU A 47 12.60 19.89 6.86
CA LEU A 47 13.92 19.91 7.49
C LEU A 47 14.33 18.53 7.97
N ARG A 48 13.37 17.78 8.55
CA ARG A 48 13.60 16.48 9.17
C ARG A 48 12.39 15.57 8.95
N VAL A 49 12.66 14.26 8.83
CA VAL A 49 11.65 13.21 8.66
C VAL A 49 12.00 12.08 9.62
N GLU A 50 11.07 11.74 10.50
CA GLU A 50 11.24 10.77 11.58
C GLU A 50 10.11 9.75 11.53
N LYS A 51 10.48 8.47 11.44
CA LYS A 51 9.55 7.38 11.69
C LYS A 51 9.47 7.16 13.20
N LEU A 52 8.28 7.34 13.76
CA LEU A 52 7.93 6.92 15.11
C LEU A 52 7.30 5.53 15.03
N GLY A 53 7.54 4.70 16.04
CA GLY A 53 7.01 3.33 16.04
C GLY A 53 6.89 2.75 17.44
N GLY A 54 5.95 1.81 17.56
CA GLY A 54 5.65 1.12 18.82
C GLY A 54 4.68 1.88 19.71
N ALA A 55 4.34 1.31 20.87
CA ALA A 55 3.29 1.83 21.77
C ALA A 55 3.51 3.27 22.30
N GLY A 56 4.70 3.86 22.08
CA GLY A 56 5.03 5.24 22.43
C GLY A 56 4.80 6.27 21.31
N ASP A 57 4.32 5.84 20.14
CA ASP A 57 4.09 6.70 18.98
C ASP A 57 2.98 7.75 19.21
N LYS A 58 1.99 7.39 20.03
CA LYS A 58 0.85 8.21 20.42
C LYS A 58 0.06 8.71 19.21
N GLY A 59 -0.08 7.85 18.19
CA GLY A 59 -0.84 8.14 16.96
C GLY A 59 -0.09 9.00 15.94
N ARG A 60 1.23 8.86 15.87
CA ARG A 60 2.10 9.50 14.86
C ARG A 60 2.98 8.44 14.24
N ASP A 61 2.93 8.25 12.92
CA ASP A 61 3.77 7.23 12.28
C ASP A 61 4.99 7.88 11.64
N ILE A 62 4.81 8.79 10.67
CA ILE A 62 5.90 9.55 10.06
C ILE A 62 5.70 11.03 10.34
N VAL A 63 6.58 11.60 11.15
CA VAL A 63 6.60 13.03 11.50
C VAL A 63 7.57 13.76 10.59
N CYS A 64 7.09 14.81 9.94
CA CYS A 64 7.87 15.61 9.00
C CYS A 64 7.94 17.07 9.49
N THR A 65 9.09 17.49 10.02
CA THR A 65 9.29 18.85 10.51
C THR A 65 9.44 19.83 9.35
N ILE A 66 8.60 20.86 9.35
CA ILE A 66 8.64 21.98 8.40
C ILE A 66 9.57 23.07 8.96
N ASN A 67 9.42 23.42 10.23
CA ASN A 67 10.20 24.47 10.87
C ASN A 67 10.37 24.19 12.37
N ASP A 68 11.60 23.98 12.83
CA ASP A 68 11.89 23.70 14.24
C ASP A 68 11.60 24.89 15.17
N LYS A 69 11.65 26.14 14.68
CA LYS A 69 11.49 27.33 15.54
C LYS A 69 10.03 27.62 15.89
N SER A 70 9.12 27.40 14.94
CA SER A 70 7.68 27.56 15.09
C SER A 70 6.99 26.26 15.50
N ASP A 71 7.73 25.17 15.66
CA ASP A 71 7.21 23.83 15.93
C ASP A 71 6.15 23.38 14.90
N GLU A 72 6.42 23.68 13.62
CA GLU A 72 5.53 23.32 12.51
C GLU A 72 5.95 21.96 11.94
N TRP A 73 5.00 21.03 11.89
CA TRP A 73 5.23 19.68 11.39
C TRP A 73 3.96 19.09 10.75
N ASP A 74 4.17 18.16 9.81
CA ASP A 74 3.11 17.34 9.22
C ASP A 74 3.18 15.92 9.76
N ASN A 75 2.02 15.30 9.98
CA ASN A 75 1.90 13.88 10.30
C ASN A 75 1.46 13.10 9.07
N TYR A 76 2.10 11.96 8.80
CA TYR A 76 1.61 10.97 7.84
C TYR A 76 1.26 9.68 8.57
N GLN A 77 -0.03 9.51 8.84
CA GLN A 77 -0.58 8.33 9.48
C GLN A 77 -0.79 7.21 8.46
N CYS A 78 -0.02 6.15 8.58
CA CYS A 78 -0.07 4.96 7.76
C CYS A 78 -1.20 4.03 8.22
N LYS A 79 -2.02 3.56 7.27
CA LYS A 79 -3.04 2.52 7.51
C LYS A 79 -2.99 1.46 6.43
N HIS A 80 -2.41 0.32 6.77
CA HIS A 80 -2.33 -0.86 5.89
C HIS A 80 -3.54 -1.78 6.13
N TYR A 81 -4.63 -1.49 5.42
CA TYR A 81 -5.86 -2.28 5.48
C TYR A 81 -6.11 -3.02 4.17
N HIS A 82 -6.86 -4.13 4.26
CA HIS A 82 -7.28 -4.95 3.12
C HIS A 82 -8.40 -4.30 2.27
N LYS A 83 -8.85 -3.10 2.65
CA LYS A 83 -9.87 -2.33 1.93
C LYS A 83 -9.61 -0.83 2.09
N PRO A 84 -10.16 0.03 1.20
CA PRO A 84 -10.06 1.47 1.35
C PRO A 84 -10.55 1.94 2.72
N ILE A 85 -9.93 2.99 3.24
CA ILE A 85 -10.27 3.53 4.56
C ILE A 85 -11.73 4.00 4.56
N SER A 86 -12.46 3.61 5.60
CA SER A 86 -13.84 4.05 5.85
C SER A 86 -13.92 4.82 7.17
N PRO A 87 -14.94 5.69 7.38
CA PRO A 87 -15.02 6.51 8.59
C PRO A 87 -14.94 5.70 9.90
N SER A 88 -15.58 4.53 9.95
CA SER A 88 -15.56 3.66 11.14
C SER A 88 -14.18 3.11 11.52
N MET A 89 -13.19 3.25 10.63
CA MET A 89 -11.82 2.76 10.86
C MET A 89 -10.88 3.83 11.44
N VAL A 90 -11.27 5.10 11.39
CA VAL A 90 -10.38 6.24 11.68
C VAL A 90 -10.79 7.08 12.87
N TRP A 91 -11.98 6.86 13.45
CA TRP A 91 -12.41 7.60 14.64
C TRP A 91 -11.37 7.55 15.77
N VAL A 92 -10.75 6.39 15.98
CA VAL A 92 -9.68 6.21 16.97
C VAL A 92 -8.44 7.04 16.64
N GLU A 93 -8.13 7.25 15.37
CA GLU A 93 -6.96 8.02 14.93
C GLU A 93 -7.18 9.53 15.17
N PHE A 94 -8.39 10.01 14.87
CA PHE A 94 -8.80 11.36 15.25
C PHE A 94 -8.74 11.55 16.78
N ALA A 95 -9.31 10.60 17.54
CA ALA A 95 -9.32 10.67 19.00
C ALA A 95 -7.92 10.67 19.61
N LYS A 96 -6.99 9.87 19.05
CA LYS A 96 -5.59 9.87 19.48
C LYS A 96 -4.94 11.23 19.29
N LEU A 97 -5.06 11.81 18.09
CA LEU A 97 -4.49 13.14 17.84
C LEU A 97 -5.04 14.16 18.83
N ILE A 98 -6.37 14.26 18.93
CA ILE A 98 -7.05 15.21 19.81
C ILE A 98 -6.60 15.03 21.25
N TYR A 99 -6.61 13.81 21.77
CA TYR A 99 -6.28 13.55 23.17
C TYR A 99 -4.82 13.89 23.49
N TYR A 100 -3.87 13.51 22.62
CA TYR A 100 -2.46 13.77 22.90
C TYR A 100 -2.06 15.24 22.72
N VAL A 101 -2.74 15.98 21.84
CA VAL A 101 -2.65 17.43 21.78
C VAL A 101 -3.27 18.06 23.03
N PHE A 102 -4.45 17.60 23.45
CA PHE A 102 -5.17 18.12 24.62
C PHE A 102 -4.36 18.03 25.91
N ILE A 103 -3.66 16.91 26.14
CA ILE A 103 -2.79 16.77 27.32
C ILE A 103 -1.42 17.42 27.18
N GLY A 104 -1.14 18.07 26.04
CA GLY A 104 0.11 18.78 25.77
C GLY A 104 1.32 17.88 25.51
N ASP A 105 1.10 16.66 25.02
CA ASP A 105 2.21 15.73 24.74
C ASP A 105 2.97 16.10 23.47
N TYR A 106 2.29 16.75 22.53
CA TYR A 106 2.85 17.36 21.34
C TYR A 106 1.91 18.46 20.79
N SER A 107 2.45 19.35 19.96
CA SER A 107 1.71 20.44 19.31
C SER A 107 0.78 19.95 18.20
N THR A 108 -0.17 20.78 17.78
CA THR A 108 -1.06 20.41 16.66
C THR A 108 -0.25 20.41 15.35
N PRO A 109 -0.28 19.34 14.54
CA PRO A 109 0.38 19.36 13.25
C PRO A 109 -0.30 20.34 12.30
N VAL A 110 0.46 20.90 11.36
CA VAL A 110 -0.06 21.77 10.30
C VAL A 110 -0.99 20.98 9.39
N ASN A 111 -0.59 19.76 9.03
CA ASN A 111 -1.43 18.83 8.28
C ASN A 111 -1.32 17.41 8.86
N TYR A 112 -2.42 16.68 8.80
CA TYR A 112 -2.50 15.27 9.16
C TYR A 112 -3.00 14.47 7.95
N TYR A 113 -2.09 13.72 7.34
CA TYR A 113 -2.38 12.94 6.15
C TYR A 113 -2.62 11.46 6.47
N PHE A 114 -3.74 10.91 5.99
CA PHE A 114 -3.93 9.46 5.91
C PHE A 114 -3.24 8.88 4.68
N VAL A 115 -2.45 7.84 4.88
CA VAL A 115 -1.69 7.18 3.80
C VAL A 115 -2.00 5.69 3.84
N SER A 116 -2.58 5.15 2.77
CA SER A 116 -2.99 3.74 2.69
C SER A 116 -2.77 3.17 1.29
N PRO A 117 -2.36 1.88 1.15
CA PRO A 117 -2.16 1.27 -0.16
C PRO A 117 -3.39 1.36 -1.07
N LEU A 118 -4.58 1.21 -0.48
CA LEU A 118 -5.87 1.23 -1.19
C LEU A 118 -6.59 2.57 -1.07
N GLY A 119 -5.94 3.58 -0.50
CA GLY A 119 -6.45 4.92 -0.32
C GLY A 119 -7.69 5.01 0.57
N VAL A 120 -8.46 6.08 0.38
CA VAL A 120 -9.68 6.38 1.13
C VAL A 120 -10.92 6.07 0.30
N GLY A 121 -11.93 5.48 0.94
CA GLY A 121 -13.24 5.27 0.32
C GLY A 121 -14.01 6.58 0.15
N ALA A 122 -14.98 6.61 -0.77
CA ALA A 122 -15.74 7.81 -1.13
C ALA A 122 -16.34 8.54 0.08
N LYS A 123 -17.04 7.80 0.96
CA LYS A 123 -17.63 8.39 2.18
C LYS A 123 -16.60 9.05 3.09
N PHE A 124 -15.40 8.48 3.19
CA PHE A 124 -14.35 9.08 4.02
C PHE A 124 -13.74 10.31 3.34
N ARG A 125 -13.57 10.26 2.01
CA ARG A 125 -13.14 11.42 1.23
C ARG A 125 -14.09 12.60 1.36
N ASP A 126 -15.40 12.35 1.31
CA ASP A 126 -16.40 13.40 1.48
C ASP A 126 -16.38 13.94 2.91
N LEU A 127 -16.25 13.07 3.91
CA LEU A 127 -16.12 13.45 5.31
C LEU A 127 -14.91 14.37 5.56
N LEU A 128 -13.76 14.11 4.93
CA LEU A 128 -12.56 14.95 5.04
C LEU A 128 -12.77 16.37 4.52
N LYS A 129 -13.74 16.59 3.63
CA LYS A 129 -14.10 17.93 3.12
C LYS A 129 -15.06 18.69 4.03
N THR A 130 -15.57 18.03 5.08
CA THR A 130 -16.58 18.58 5.99
C THR A 130 -16.08 18.47 7.44
N PRO A 131 -15.19 19.38 7.88
CA PRO A 131 -14.60 19.37 9.23
C PRO A 131 -15.65 19.32 10.36
N ASP A 132 -16.76 20.03 10.21
CA ASP A 132 -17.87 20.02 11.17
C ASP A 132 -18.52 18.65 11.35
N GLU A 133 -18.56 17.84 10.28
CA GLU A 133 -19.07 16.47 10.36
C GLU A 133 -18.07 15.52 11.04
N ILE A 134 -16.76 15.76 10.87
CA ILE A 134 -15.72 15.02 11.61
C ILE A 134 -15.89 15.26 13.10
N LYS A 135 -16.03 16.54 13.51
CA LYS A 135 -16.24 16.94 14.90
C LYS A 135 -17.46 16.26 15.52
N LYS A 136 -18.64 16.44 14.91
CA LYS A 136 -19.90 15.82 15.37
C LYS A 136 -19.79 14.29 15.39
N GLY A 137 -19.20 13.73 14.35
CA GLY A 137 -18.98 12.29 14.20
C GLY A 137 -18.07 11.73 15.28
N LEU A 138 -16.99 12.44 15.63
CA LEU A 138 -16.04 12.02 16.65
C LEU A 138 -16.72 11.93 18.03
N ILE A 139 -17.47 12.96 18.43
CA ILE A 139 -18.22 12.97 19.69
C ILE A 139 -19.24 11.82 19.71
N ALA A 140 -20.05 11.68 18.64
CA ALA A 140 -21.09 10.66 18.57
C ALA A 140 -20.55 9.22 18.56
N ASN A 141 -19.33 9.01 18.05
CA ASN A 141 -18.70 7.69 17.91
C ASN A 141 -17.69 7.38 19.02
N TRP A 142 -17.49 8.29 19.97
CA TRP A 142 -16.42 8.17 20.97
C TRP A 142 -16.54 6.94 21.85
N ASP A 143 -17.73 6.71 22.42
CA ASP A 143 -17.98 5.58 23.32
C ASP A 143 -17.81 4.23 22.63
N LYS A 144 -18.08 4.18 21.33
CA LYS A 144 -18.06 2.96 20.54
C LYS A 144 -16.68 2.62 20.00
N TYR A 145 -15.92 3.63 19.56
CA TYR A 145 -14.67 3.40 18.82
C TYR A 145 -13.42 3.95 19.51
N CYS A 146 -13.55 4.94 20.40
CA CYS A 146 -12.41 5.74 20.87
C CYS A 146 -12.03 5.44 22.32
N LYS A 147 -12.96 5.55 23.29
CA LYS A 147 -12.63 5.63 24.73
C LYS A 147 -11.67 4.57 25.28
N GLU A 148 -11.75 3.34 24.79
CA GLU A 148 -10.90 2.20 25.20
C GLU A 148 -9.64 2.02 24.33
N LYS A 149 -9.56 2.71 23.18
CA LYS A 149 -8.53 2.50 22.15
C LYS A 149 -7.60 3.70 21.93
N VAL A 150 -7.88 4.85 22.55
CA VAL A 150 -6.97 6.00 22.54
C VAL A 150 -5.63 5.63 23.19
N THR A 151 -5.67 4.99 24.37
CA THR A 151 -4.49 4.51 25.10
C THR A 151 -4.76 3.13 25.69
N SER A 152 -3.71 2.32 25.84
CA SER A 152 -3.78 1.02 26.51
C SER A 152 -3.80 1.12 28.03
N ILE A 153 -3.55 2.30 28.60
CA ILE A 153 -3.32 2.49 30.04
C ILE A 153 -4.62 2.77 30.79
N LYS A 154 -5.53 3.54 30.20
CA LYS A 154 -6.78 3.98 30.83
C LYS A 154 -7.89 4.22 29.81
N ILE A 155 -9.13 4.15 30.28
CA ILE A 155 -10.29 4.58 29.51
C ILE A 155 -10.35 6.11 29.54
N ILE A 156 -10.60 6.71 28.37
CA ILE A 156 -10.76 8.15 28.22
C ILE A 156 -12.25 8.46 28.02
N GLU A 157 -12.91 8.91 29.08
CA GLU A 157 -14.29 9.39 29.01
C GLU A 157 -14.34 10.78 28.37
N LEU A 158 -15.43 11.09 27.66
CA LEU A 158 -15.69 12.45 27.20
C LEU A 158 -16.21 13.28 28.37
N ASP A 159 -15.31 13.99 29.02
CA ASP A 159 -15.68 15.05 29.96
C ASP A 159 -15.97 16.37 29.23
N ASP A 160 -16.60 17.31 29.93
CA ASP A 160 -16.97 18.61 29.38
C ASP A 160 -15.74 19.40 28.89
N THR A 161 -14.55 19.17 29.49
CA THR A 161 -13.32 19.86 29.08
C THR A 161 -12.79 19.36 27.74
N LEU A 162 -12.82 18.05 27.51
CA LEU A 162 -12.40 17.43 26.27
C LEU A 162 -13.41 17.72 25.15
N ILE A 163 -14.70 17.78 25.47
CA ILE A 163 -15.74 18.21 24.51
C ILE A 163 -15.50 19.65 24.08
N SER A 164 -15.28 20.57 25.03
CA SER A 164 -14.97 21.97 24.68
C SER A 164 -13.72 22.08 23.83
N PHE A 165 -12.68 21.28 24.13
CA PHE A 165 -11.47 21.26 23.32
C PHE A 165 -11.72 20.74 21.90
N ILE A 166 -12.53 19.68 21.75
CA ILE A 166 -12.97 19.18 20.43
C ILE A 166 -13.76 20.26 19.68
N ASP A 167 -14.60 21.02 20.36
CA ASP A 167 -15.39 22.07 19.73
C ASP A 167 -14.54 23.24 19.21
N ASP A 168 -13.43 23.55 19.87
CA ASP A 168 -12.50 24.60 19.46
C ASP A 168 -11.42 24.12 18.47
N PHE A 169 -11.20 22.81 18.34
CA PHE A 169 -10.16 22.24 17.48
C PHE A 169 -10.47 22.43 15.98
N ASP A 170 -9.43 22.74 15.20
CA ASP A 170 -9.52 22.87 13.74
C ASP A 170 -9.36 21.50 13.05
N PHE A 171 -10.46 20.95 12.57
CA PHE A 171 -10.50 19.68 11.84
C PHE A 171 -10.17 19.83 10.34
N SER A 172 -9.87 21.02 9.84
CA SER A 172 -9.48 21.22 8.43
C SER A 172 -8.07 20.71 8.09
N ILE A 173 -7.27 20.39 9.12
CA ILE A 173 -5.92 19.85 8.96
C ILE A 173 -5.88 18.43 8.39
N PHE A 174 -7.01 17.71 8.39
CA PHE A 174 -7.05 16.30 7.99
C PHE A 174 -7.22 16.15 6.47
N ASP A 175 -6.29 15.43 5.85
CA ASP A 175 -6.35 15.10 4.43
C ASP A 175 -5.79 13.70 4.17
N TYR A 176 -5.64 13.30 2.91
CA TYR A 176 -5.08 12.01 2.52
C TYR A 176 -4.15 12.14 1.32
N ILE A 177 -3.22 11.19 1.22
CA ILE A 177 -2.39 11.04 0.01
C ILE A 177 -3.01 9.94 -0.85
N SER A 178 -3.30 10.25 -2.11
CA SER A 178 -3.83 9.24 -3.02
C SER A 178 -2.75 8.20 -3.36
N PRO A 179 -3.10 6.90 -3.50
CA PRO A 179 -2.12 5.88 -3.86
C PRO A 179 -1.42 6.17 -5.19
N SER A 180 -2.14 6.75 -6.15
CA SER A 180 -1.60 7.14 -7.45
C SER A 180 -0.57 8.26 -7.31
N ASP A 181 -0.89 9.33 -6.59
CA ASP A 181 0.05 10.43 -6.35
C ASP A 181 1.28 9.94 -5.59
N PHE A 182 1.08 9.11 -4.57
CA PHE A 182 2.18 8.47 -3.84
C PHE A 182 3.10 7.71 -4.80
N ILE A 183 2.55 6.86 -5.67
CA ILE A 183 3.35 6.07 -6.61
C ILE A 183 4.09 6.95 -7.61
N ASP A 184 3.42 7.97 -8.17
CA ASP A 184 4.04 8.86 -9.14
C ASP A 184 5.18 9.68 -8.53
N GLN A 185 5.03 10.08 -7.27
CA GLN A 185 6.11 10.69 -6.51
C GLN A 185 7.21 9.68 -6.14
N PHE A 186 6.85 8.47 -5.74
CA PHE A 186 7.81 7.44 -5.33
C PHE A 186 8.67 6.96 -6.51
N LYS A 187 8.14 6.93 -7.73
CA LYS A 187 8.89 6.67 -8.98
C LYS A 187 10.12 7.57 -9.14
N LEU A 188 10.07 8.76 -8.56
CA LEU A 188 11.13 9.76 -8.66
C LEU A 188 12.23 9.59 -7.61
N THR A 189 12.13 8.57 -6.75
CA THR A 189 13.10 8.21 -5.70
C THR A 189 14.06 7.11 -6.18
N PRO A 190 15.28 7.01 -5.62
CA PRO A 190 16.20 5.92 -5.94
C PRO A 190 15.70 4.55 -5.46
N TYR A 191 14.71 4.52 -4.55
CA TYR A 191 14.16 3.30 -3.98
C TYR A 191 13.12 2.61 -4.87
N TYR A 192 12.58 3.30 -5.89
CA TYR A 192 11.52 2.74 -6.74
C TYR A 192 11.93 1.41 -7.37
N THR A 193 13.13 1.33 -7.96
CA THR A 193 13.62 0.11 -8.60
C THR A 193 13.87 -1.01 -7.60
N GLN A 194 14.26 -0.70 -6.36
CA GLN A 194 14.46 -1.72 -5.33
C GLN A 194 13.12 -2.28 -4.82
N ARG A 195 12.10 -1.43 -4.67
CA ARG A 195 10.79 -1.78 -4.09
C ARG A 195 9.82 -2.37 -5.12
N PHE A 196 9.82 -1.81 -6.32
CA PHE A 196 8.87 -2.13 -7.40
C PHE A 196 9.55 -2.55 -8.70
N GLY A 197 10.87 -2.37 -8.80
CA GLY A 197 11.61 -2.76 -9.98
C GLY A 197 11.64 -4.27 -10.14
N ARG A 198 11.54 -4.69 -11.39
CA ARG A 198 11.56 -6.09 -11.78
C ARG A 198 12.98 -6.46 -12.19
N LEU A 199 13.49 -7.59 -11.71
CA LEU A 199 14.63 -8.23 -12.35
C LEU A 199 14.12 -8.85 -13.66
N TYR A 200 14.14 -8.09 -14.76
CA TYR A 200 14.00 -8.66 -16.08
C TYR A 200 15.32 -9.35 -16.43
N LYS A 201 15.43 -10.64 -16.08
CA LYS A 201 16.40 -11.52 -16.72
C LYS A 201 15.67 -12.09 -17.94
N PRO A 202 15.85 -11.53 -19.16
CA PRO A 202 15.34 -12.21 -20.34
C PRO A 202 15.92 -13.61 -20.32
N ARG A 203 15.07 -14.62 -20.54
CA ARG A 203 15.58 -15.97 -20.77
C ARG A 203 16.54 -15.85 -21.95
N PRO A 204 17.79 -16.35 -21.84
CA PRO A 204 18.66 -16.36 -23.01
C PRO A 204 17.89 -17.02 -24.15
N LEU A 205 17.92 -16.41 -25.33
CA LEU A 205 17.41 -17.03 -26.53
C LEU A 205 18.26 -18.28 -26.76
N THR A 206 17.72 -19.44 -26.41
CA THR A 206 18.31 -20.71 -26.80
C THR A 206 17.90 -20.93 -28.25
N GLU A 207 18.87 -21.24 -29.12
CA GLU A 207 18.55 -21.70 -30.47
C GLU A 207 17.70 -22.96 -30.36
N CYS A 208 16.56 -22.98 -31.06
CA CYS A 208 15.79 -24.20 -31.21
C CYS A 208 16.63 -25.14 -32.07
N PRO A 209 16.98 -26.36 -31.60
CA PRO A 209 17.63 -27.33 -32.47
C PRO A 209 16.76 -27.60 -33.70
N ASP A 210 17.37 -27.59 -34.88
CA ASP A 210 16.69 -27.90 -36.14
C ASP A 210 16.39 -29.41 -36.27
N GLU A 211 17.16 -30.23 -35.55
CA GLU A 211 17.08 -31.69 -35.59
C GLU A 211 16.69 -32.26 -34.22
N ILE A 212 15.87 -33.32 -34.26
CA ILE A 212 15.46 -34.07 -33.08
C ILE A 212 16.57 -35.08 -32.76
N GLU A 213 17.12 -34.99 -31.56
CA GLU A 213 18.16 -35.93 -31.13
C GLU A 213 17.56 -37.29 -30.73
N PRO A 214 18.30 -38.41 -30.91
CA PRO A 214 17.77 -39.75 -30.61
C PRO A 214 17.27 -39.92 -29.17
N PHE A 215 17.85 -39.20 -28.20
CA PHE A 215 17.44 -39.26 -26.80
C PHE A 215 16.11 -38.52 -26.53
N GLU A 216 15.67 -37.65 -27.44
CA GLU A 216 14.41 -36.91 -27.33
C GLU A 216 13.22 -37.69 -27.87
N MET A 217 13.47 -38.79 -28.61
CA MET A 217 12.43 -39.60 -29.24
C MET A 217 11.42 -40.18 -28.24
N GLU A 218 11.86 -40.54 -27.04
CA GLU A 218 10.94 -41.04 -26.00
C GLU A 218 10.03 -39.93 -25.49
N TYR A 219 10.57 -38.73 -25.28
CA TYR A 219 9.81 -37.55 -24.87
C TYR A 219 8.77 -37.16 -25.93
N ILE A 220 9.17 -37.13 -27.21
CA ILE A 220 8.27 -36.81 -28.33
C ILE A 220 7.15 -37.84 -28.45
N LYS A 221 7.46 -39.15 -28.33
CA LYS A 221 6.43 -40.20 -28.32
C LYS A 221 5.40 -39.99 -27.22
N LYS A 222 5.82 -39.59 -26.01
CA LYS A 222 4.90 -39.32 -24.90
C LYS A 222 4.05 -38.09 -25.14
N ILE A 223 4.59 -37.04 -25.75
CA ILE A 223 3.81 -35.87 -26.17
C ILE A 223 2.75 -36.27 -27.19
N LEU A 224 3.15 -36.97 -28.27
CA LEU A 224 2.23 -37.40 -29.32
C LEU A 224 1.14 -38.34 -28.79
N GLN A 225 1.49 -39.22 -27.85
CA GLN A 225 0.53 -40.07 -27.15
C GLN A 225 -0.48 -39.24 -26.35
N ALA A 226 -0.03 -38.24 -25.59
CA ALA A 226 -0.93 -37.36 -24.84
C ALA A 226 -1.87 -36.56 -25.75
N TYR A 227 -1.39 -36.10 -26.92
CA TYR A 227 -2.25 -35.47 -27.92
C TYR A 227 -3.22 -36.46 -28.56
N SER A 228 -2.79 -37.70 -28.79
CA SER A 228 -3.67 -38.75 -29.31
C SER A 228 -4.83 -39.02 -28.36
N ASP A 229 -4.54 -39.11 -27.05
CA ASP A 229 -5.54 -39.30 -26.00
C ASP A 229 -6.49 -38.09 -25.91
N TYR A 230 -5.97 -36.86 -25.98
CA TYR A 230 -6.77 -35.64 -25.93
C TYR A 230 -7.70 -35.48 -27.14
N LEU A 231 -7.18 -35.76 -28.34
CA LEU A 231 -7.93 -35.64 -29.59
C LEU A 231 -8.79 -36.87 -29.89
N ASN A 232 -8.60 -37.96 -29.15
CA ASN A 232 -9.21 -39.27 -29.40
C ASN A 232 -8.96 -39.78 -30.83
N GLU A 233 -7.77 -39.47 -31.38
CA GLU A 233 -7.30 -39.78 -32.73
C GLU A 233 -5.85 -40.28 -32.62
N HIS A 234 -5.40 -41.20 -33.48
CA HIS A 234 -4.01 -41.67 -33.45
C HIS A 234 -3.07 -40.63 -34.09
N VAL A 235 -2.17 -40.05 -33.29
CA VAL A 235 -1.15 -39.08 -33.72
C VAL A 235 0.24 -39.67 -33.50
N ASP A 236 0.98 -39.91 -34.58
CA ASP A 236 2.33 -40.49 -34.57
C ASP A 236 3.40 -39.59 -35.18
N LYS A 237 3.00 -38.45 -35.79
CA LYS A 237 3.92 -37.48 -36.38
C LYS A 237 3.52 -36.05 -36.03
N TYR A 238 4.52 -35.19 -35.82
CA TYR A 238 4.32 -33.76 -35.53
C TYR A 238 3.51 -33.04 -36.63
N GLU A 239 3.70 -33.39 -37.91
CA GLU A 239 2.98 -32.78 -39.04
C GLU A 239 1.45 -32.95 -38.96
N GLN A 240 0.98 -33.98 -38.26
CA GLN A 240 -0.46 -34.22 -38.06
C GLN A 240 -1.07 -33.21 -37.08
N LEU A 241 -0.25 -32.59 -36.22
CA LEU A 241 -0.65 -31.53 -35.29
C LEU A 241 -0.77 -30.15 -35.98
N ASN A 242 0.00 -29.91 -37.05
CA ASN A 242 0.05 -28.62 -37.76
C ASN A 242 -1.25 -28.25 -38.49
N LYS A 243 -2.19 -29.18 -38.66
CA LYS A 243 -3.49 -28.90 -39.33
C LYS A 243 -4.50 -28.17 -38.44
N ARG A 244 -4.23 -28.01 -37.14
CA ARG A 244 -5.23 -27.48 -36.18
C ARG A 244 -4.68 -26.42 -35.21
N ILE A 245 -3.36 -26.16 -35.22
CA ILE A 245 -2.74 -25.09 -34.42
C ILE A 245 -2.69 -23.84 -35.29
N GLN A 246 -3.63 -22.90 -35.08
CA GLN A 246 -3.46 -21.54 -35.58
C GLN A 246 -2.14 -20.98 -35.01
N PRO A 247 -1.28 -20.32 -35.82
CA PRO A 247 -0.04 -19.76 -35.30
C PRO A 247 -0.39 -18.78 -34.18
N VAL A 248 0.07 -19.08 -32.96
CA VAL A 248 -0.01 -18.12 -31.86
C VAL A 248 0.95 -17.00 -32.22
N ASN A 249 0.39 -15.85 -32.58
CA ASN A 249 1.12 -14.66 -32.97
C ASN A 249 2.01 -14.24 -31.78
N PRO A 250 3.35 -14.30 -31.86
CA PRO A 250 4.21 -14.06 -30.69
C PRO A 250 4.27 -12.57 -30.30
N CYS A 251 3.67 -11.68 -31.09
CA CYS A 251 3.76 -10.22 -30.94
C CYS A 251 2.49 -9.57 -30.38
N LEU A 252 1.71 -10.28 -29.57
CA LEU A 252 0.70 -9.67 -28.70
C LEU A 252 0.91 -10.15 -27.27
N ASN A 253 1.84 -9.48 -26.58
CA ASN A 253 1.76 -9.07 -25.18
C ASN A 253 2.91 -8.11 -24.87
#